data_AF-C9JWN9-F1
#
_entry.id   AF-C9JWN9-F1
#
_cell.length_a   1.000
_cell.length_b   1.000
_cell.length_c   1.000
_cell.angle_alpha   90.00
_cell.angle_beta   90.00
_cell.angle_gamma   90.00
#
_symmetry.space_group_name_H-M   'P 1'
#
loop_
_entity.id
_entity.type
_entity.pdbx_description
1 polymer ?
#
loop_
_entity_poly.entity_id
_entity_poly.type
_entity_poly.pdbx_seq_one_letter_code
_entity_poly.pdbx_strand_id
1 'polypeptide(L)'
;MEEGHGLDLTYITERIIAVSFPAGCSEESYLHNLQEVTRMLKSKHGDNYLVLNLSEKRYDLTKLNPKIMDVGWPELHAPPLDKMCTICKAQESWLNSNLQHVVVIHCR
;
A
#
# COMPACT_ATOMS: atom_id res chain seq x y z
N MET A 1 6.27 -25.43 -11.40
CA MET A 1 5.78 -24.26 -12.17
C MET A 1 5.22 -23.32 -11.14
N GLU A 2 5.80 -22.14 -10.97
CA GLU A 2 5.46 -21.20 -9.89
C GLU A 2 4.02 -20.73 -10.07
N GLU A 3 3.09 -21.27 -9.28
CA GLU A 3 1.74 -20.74 -9.18
C GLU A 3 1.84 -19.35 -8.55
N GLY A 4 1.45 -18.33 -9.31
CA GLY A 4 1.54 -16.93 -8.92
C GLY A 4 0.81 -16.69 -7.61
N HIS A 5 1.60 -16.43 -6.56
CA HIS A 5 1.14 -16.11 -5.22
C HIS A 5 0.18 -14.91 -5.31
N GLY A 6 -1.02 -15.05 -4.75
CA GLY A 6 -2.17 -14.13 -4.89
C GLY A 6 -1.96 -12.72 -4.33
N LEU A 7 -1.03 -11.97 -4.90
CA LEU A 7 -0.68 -10.59 -4.64
C LEU A 7 -0.16 -10.00 -5.95
N ASP A 8 -0.69 -8.86 -6.36
CA ASP A 8 -0.12 -8.07 -7.45
C ASP A 8 0.65 -6.87 -6.86
N LEU A 9 1.94 -6.80 -7.17
CA LEU A 9 2.83 -5.70 -6.81
C LEU A 9 3.48 -5.15 -8.07
N THR A 10 3.17 -3.90 -8.39
CA THR A 10 3.64 -3.25 -9.60
C THR A 10 4.27 -1.89 -9.29
N TYR A 11 5.46 -1.64 -9.83
CA TYR A 11 6.05 -0.30 -9.85
C TYR A 11 5.43 0.47 -11.02
N ILE A 12 4.53 1.42 -10.70
CA ILE A 12 3.96 2.33 -11.70
C ILE A 12 5.03 3.31 -12.17
N THR A 13 5.88 3.74 -11.23
CA THR A 13 7.12 4.46 -11.49
C THR A 13 8.19 3.94 -10.53
N GLU A 14 9.42 4.45 -10.62
CA GLU A 14 10.49 4.11 -9.68
C GLU A 14 10.15 4.42 -8.21
N ARG A 15 9.24 5.37 -7.96
CA ARG A 15 8.88 5.86 -6.62
C ARG A 15 7.41 5.68 -6.24
N ILE A 16 6.60 5.08 -7.11
CA ILE A 16 5.18 4.82 -6.86
C ILE A 16 4.92 3.34 -7.12
N ILE A 17 4.51 2.64 -6.07
CA ILE A 17 4.27 1.19 -6.05
C ILE A 17 2.79 0.97 -5.78
N ALA A 18 2.13 0.18 -6.62
CA ALA A 18 0.78 -0.31 -6.37
C ALA A 18 0.86 -1.73 -5.82
N VAL A 19 0.10 -2.02 -4.77
CA VAL A 19 -0.05 -3.35 -4.18
C VAL A 19 -1.53 -3.65 -4.06
N SER A 20 -1.96 -4.76 -4.67
CA SER A 20 -3.34 -5.23 -4.59
C SER A 20 -3.43 -6.70 -4.22
N PHE A 21 -4.50 -7.05 -3.50
CA PHE A 21 -4.80 -8.42 -3.10
C PHE A 21 -6.08 -8.88 -3.82
N PRO A 22 -6.18 -10.15 -4.24
CA PRO A 22 -7.40 -10.67 -4.84
C PRO A 22 -8.58 -10.66 -3.85
N ALA A 23 -9.76 -10.23 -4.30
CA ALA A 23 -10.96 -10.18 -3.48
C ALA A 23 -11.37 -11.53 -2.85
N GLY A 24 -11.03 -12.65 -3.49
CA GLY A 24 -11.28 -14.01 -2.99
C GLY A 24 -10.19 -14.59 -2.09
N CYS A 25 -9.16 -13.82 -1.75
CA CYS A 25 -8.05 -14.27 -0.92
C CYS A 25 -8.51 -14.58 0.52
N SER A 26 -8.09 -15.72 1.08
CA SER A 26 -8.36 -16.04 2.48
C SER A 26 -7.62 -15.06 3.41
N GLU A 27 -8.12 -14.88 4.63
CA GLU A 27 -7.43 -14.02 5.62
C GLU A 27 -6.00 -14.51 5.90
N GLU A 28 -5.78 -15.82 5.94
CA GLU A 28 -4.46 -16.43 6.16
C GLU A 28 -3.48 -16.08 5.03
N SER A 29 -3.93 -16.23 3.78
CA SER A 29 -3.14 -15.88 2.60
C SER A 29 -2.89 -14.36 2.53
N TYR A 30 -3.89 -13.53 2.87
CA TYR A 30 -3.72 -12.09 2.96
C TYR A 30 -2.65 -11.70 3.97
N LEU A 31 -2.70 -12.23 5.19
CA LEU A 31 -1.73 -11.94 6.24
C LEU A 31 -0.32 -12.41 5.87
N HIS A 32 -0.20 -13.61 5.29
CA HIS A 32 1.08 -14.13 4.79
C HIS A 32 1.69 -13.21 3.72
N ASN A 33 0.90 -12.87 2.70
CA ASN A 33 1.35 -12.01 1.59
C ASN A 33 1.67 -10.59 2.09
N LEU A 34 0.90 -10.06 3.04
CA LEU A 34 1.15 -8.75 3.63
C LEU A 34 2.48 -8.72 4.41
N GLN A 35 2.79 -9.79 5.15
CA GLN A 35 4.08 -9.92 5.83
C GLN A 35 5.24 -9.99 4.83
N GLU A 36 5.08 -10.75 3.75
CA GLU A 36 6.08 -10.87 2.69
C GLU A 36 6.35 -9.54 1.99
N VAL A 37 5.30 -8.81 1.61
CA VAL A 37 5.42 -7.47 1.01
C VAL A 37 6.06 -6.49 1.97
N THR A 38 5.65 -6.50 3.24
CA THR A 38 6.26 -5.62 4.25
C THR A 38 7.76 -5.90 4.41
N ARG A 39 8.15 -7.18 4.42
CA ARG A 39 9.56 -7.59 4.46
C ARG A 39 10.32 -7.13 3.21
N MET A 40 9.73 -7.29 2.02
CA MET A 40 10.34 -6.84 0.77
C MET A 40 10.52 -5.32 0.73
N LEU A 41 9.49 -4.56 1.12
CA LEU A 41 9.53 -3.10 1.19
C LEU A 41 10.61 -2.61 2.15
N LYS A 42 10.69 -3.19 3.36
CA LYS A 42 11.76 -2.87 4.31
C LYS A 42 13.14 -3.23 3.78
N SER A 43 13.29 -4.37 3.10
CA SER A 43 14.58 -4.78 2.52
C SER A 43 15.05 -3.87 1.38
N LYS A 44 14.13 -3.37 0.54
CA LYS A 44 14.47 -2.55 -0.64
C LYS A 44 14.54 -1.06 -0.32
N HIS A 45 13.64 -0.57 0.52
CA HIS A 45 13.44 0.87 0.76
C HIS A 45 13.76 1.30 2.20
N GLY A 46 14.07 0.36 3.10
CA GLY A 46 14.30 0.67 4.52
C GLY A 46 13.08 1.35 5.15
N ASP A 47 13.30 2.49 5.79
CA ASP A 47 12.23 3.32 6.35
C ASP A 47 11.72 4.40 5.37
N ASN A 48 12.11 4.37 4.09
CA ASN A 48 11.81 5.41 3.10
C ASN A 48 10.48 5.21 2.37
N TYR A 49 9.60 4.32 2.83
CA TYR A 49 8.30 4.10 2.23
C TYR A 49 7.15 4.59 3.12
N LEU A 50 6.12 5.15 2.48
CA LEU A 50 4.84 5.52 3.08
C LEU A 50 3.74 4.64 2.46
N VAL A 51 2.94 3.98 3.29
CA VAL A 51 1.79 3.19 2.84
C VAL A 51 0.53 4.04 2.86
N LEU A 52 -0.15 4.15 1.73
CA LEU A 52 -1.47 4.74 1.59
C LEU A 52 -2.49 3.61 1.50
N ASN A 53 -3.27 3.40 2.56
CA ASN A 53 -4.31 2.38 2.57
C ASN A 53 -5.61 2.95 1.99
N LEU A 54 -6.02 2.45 0.82
CA LEU A 54 -7.24 2.83 0.12
C LEU A 54 -8.46 1.97 0.50
N SER A 55 -8.25 0.92 1.29
CA SER A 55 -9.32 0.06 1.81
C SER A 55 -9.72 0.46 3.22
N GLU A 56 -10.69 -0.25 3.79
CA GLU A 56 -11.05 -0.08 5.20
C GLU A 56 -9.82 -0.24 6.12
N LYS A 57 -9.85 0.48 7.25
CA LYS A 57 -8.74 0.49 8.19
C LYS A 57 -8.54 -0.90 8.79
N ARG A 58 -7.29 -1.37 8.83
CA ARG A 58 -6.93 -2.67 9.40
C ARG A 58 -5.80 -2.57 10.42
N TYR A 59 -5.97 -3.29 11.53
CA TYR A 59 -5.00 -3.30 12.62
C TYR A 59 -3.68 -3.99 12.23
N ASP A 60 -3.75 -5.13 11.53
CA ASP A 60 -2.54 -5.88 11.13
C ASP A 60 -1.63 -5.07 10.21
N LEU A 61 -2.24 -4.33 9.28
CA LEU A 61 -1.52 -3.45 8.35
C LEU A 61 -0.81 -2.32 9.10
N THR A 62 -1.50 -1.71 10.08
CA THR A 62 -0.94 -0.66 10.95
C THR A 62 0.20 -1.19 11.82
N LYS A 63 0.07 -2.43 12.33
CA LYS A 63 1.08 -3.07 13.18
C LYS A 63 2.37 -3.38 12.40
N LEU A 64 2.25 -3.77 11.14
CA LEU A 64 3.38 -4.14 10.29
C LEU A 64 4.12 -2.91 9.71
N ASN A 65 3.38 -1.82 9.47
CA ASN A 65 3.85 -0.63 8.78
C ASN A 65 3.63 0.63 9.64
N PRO A 66 4.67 1.16 10.30
CA PRO A 66 4.51 2.33 11.18
C PRO A 66 4.20 3.63 10.42
N LYS A 67 4.61 3.74 9.15
CA LYS A 67 4.32 4.87 8.26
C LYS A 67 3.16 4.51 7.35
N ILE A 68 1.95 4.59 7.90
CA ILE A 68 0.71 4.34 7.18
C ILE A 68 -0.24 5.54 7.28
N MET A 69 -0.95 5.81 6.19
CA MET A 69 -2.05 6.75 6.16
C MET A 69 -3.31 6.02 5.69
N ASP A 70 -4.30 5.89 6.57
CA ASP A 70 -5.62 5.33 6.25
C ASP A 70 -6.49 6.39 5.57
N VAL A 71 -6.68 6.24 4.27
CA VAL A 71 -7.46 7.16 3.42
C VAL A 71 -8.51 6.44 2.59
N GLY A 72 -8.84 5.20 2.98
CA GLY A 72 -9.74 4.35 2.23
C GLY A 72 -11.22 4.70 2.30
N TRP A 73 -11.98 4.10 1.40
CA TRP A 73 -13.43 4.27 1.24
C TRP A 73 -14.10 2.92 1.01
N PRO A 74 -15.44 2.83 1.12
CA PRO A 74 -16.15 1.58 0.91
C PRO A 74 -15.88 0.97 -0.47
N GLU A 75 -15.80 -0.35 -0.52
CA GLU A 75 -15.64 -1.08 -1.79
C GLU A 75 -16.75 -0.74 -2.78
N LEU A 76 -16.44 -0.82 -4.07
CA LEU A 76 -17.35 -0.53 -5.19
C LEU A 76 -17.87 0.93 -5.24
N HIS A 77 -17.26 1.84 -4.48
CA HIS A 77 -17.56 3.27 -4.53
C HIS A 77 -16.38 4.09 -5.05
N ALA A 78 -16.68 5.27 -5.61
CA ALA A 78 -15.67 6.27 -5.89
C ALA A 78 -15.29 7.01 -4.60
N PRO A 79 -14.02 7.44 -4.45
CA PRO A 79 -13.61 8.26 -3.32
C PRO A 79 -14.28 9.64 -3.35
N PRO A 80 -14.62 10.21 -2.18
CA PRO A 80 -14.89 11.63 -2.06
C PRO A 80 -13.74 12.49 -2.61
N LEU A 81 -14.06 13.63 -3.22
CA LEU A 81 -13.07 14.49 -3.87
C LEU A 81 -11.99 15.01 -2.90
N ASP A 82 -12.39 15.33 -1.67
CA ASP A 82 -11.48 15.76 -0.61
C ASP A 82 -10.46 14.68 -0.22
N LYS A 83 -10.85 13.39 -0.29
CA LYS A 83 -9.91 12.27 -0.12
C LYS A 83 -8.89 12.21 -1.24
N MET A 84 -9.32 12.39 -2.50
CA MET A 84 -8.40 12.45 -3.64
C MET A 84 -7.39 13.58 -3.47
N CYS A 85 -7.84 14.77 -3.07
CA CYS A 85 -6.93 15.88 -2.78
C CYS A 85 -5.96 15.56 -1.64
N THR A 86 -6.42 14.89 -0.57
CA THR A 86 -5.59 14.48 0.56
C THR A 86 -4.50 13.49 0.13
N ILE A 87 -4.87 12.48 -0.66
CA ILE A 87 -3.95 11.48 -1.21
C ILE A 87 -2.88 12.15 -2.07
N CYS A 88 -3.28 13.00 -3.02
CA CYS A 88 -2.34 13.70 -3.90
C CYS A 88 -1.36 14.57 -3.12
N LYS A 89 -1.85 15.36 -2.15
CA LYS A 89 -1.02 16.24 -1.31
C LYS A 89 -0.04 15.44 -0.44
N ALA A 90 -0.50 14.33 0.16
CA ALA A 90 0.36 13.48 0.98
C ALA A 90 1.46 12.81 0.14
N GLN A 91 1.12 12.28 -1.04
CA GLN A 91 2.08 11.70 -1.97
C GLN A 91 3.11 12.72 -2.42
N GLU A 92 2.67 13.91 -2.87
CA GLU A 92 3.55 14.99 -3.30
C GLU A 92 4.50 15.43 -2.17
N SER A 93 3.95 15.71 -0.98
CA SER A 93 4.75 16.14 0.18
C SER A 93 5.78 15.09 0.58
N TRP A 94 5.40 13.81 0.59
CA TRP A 94 6.30 12.72 0.97
C TRP A 94 7.43 12.54 -0.05
N LEU A 95 7.09 12.44 -1.34
CA LEU A 95 8.05 12.24 -2.42
C LEU A 95 9.01 13.43 -2.61
N ASN A 96 8.55 14.65 -2.35
CA ASN A 96 9.39 15.85 -2.48
C ASN A 96 10.32 16.06 -1.27
N SER A 97 10.03 15.43 -0.13
CA SER A 97 10.86 15.58 1.07
C SER A 97 12.20 14.85 0.98
N ASN A 98 12.31 13.80 0.15
CA ASN A 98 13.54 13.04 -0.05
C ASN A 98 13.49 12.26 -1.37
N LEU A 99 14.58 12.29 -2.15
CA LEU A 99 14.68 11.58 -3.42
C LEU A 99 14.59 10.05 -3.29
N GLN A 100 14.93 9.50 -2.12
CA GLN A 100 14.83 8.05 -1.83
C GLN A 100 13.44 7.62 -1.36
N HIS A 101 12.52 8.57 -1.14
CA HIS A 101 11.17 8.23 -0.69
C HIS A 101 10.35 7.57 -1.80
N VAL A 102 9.61 6.53 -1.41
CA VAL A 102 8.62 5.86 -2.26
C VAL A 102 7.25 5.87 -1.58
N VAL A 103 6.20 5.83 -2.40
CA VAL A 103 4.81 5.68 -1.94
C VAL A 103 4.30 4.31 -2.36
N VAL A 104 3.65 3.63 -1.43
CA VAL A 104 3.00 2.34 -1.64
C VAL A 104 1.49 2.54 -1.53
N ILE A 105 0.78 2.37 -2.64
CA ILE A 105 -0.68 2.43 -2.72
C ILE A 105 -1.20 1.01 -2.48
N HIS A 106 -1.85 0.80 -1.33
CA HIS A 106 -2.42 -0.47 -0.94
C HIS A 106 -3.93 -0.47 -1.19
N CYS A 107 -4.41 -1.48 -1.90
CA CYS A 107 -5.82 -1.84 -1.98
C CYS A 107 -5.98 -3.34 -1.67
N ARG A 108 -7.00 -3.67 -0.90
CA ARG A 108 -7.55 -5.01 -0.79
C ARG A 108 -8.76 -5.14 -1.69
#